data_AF-A0A7W2EJ52-F1
#
_entry.id   AF-A0A7W2EJ52-F1
#
_cell.length_a   1.000
_cell.length_b   1.000
_cell.length_c   1.000
_cell.angle_alpha   90.00
_cell.angle_beta   90.00
_cell.angle_gamma   90.00
#
_symmetry.space_group_name_H-M   'P 1'
#
loop_
_entity.id
_entity.type
_entity.pdbx_description
1 polymer ?
#
loop_
_entity_poly.entity_id
_entity_poly.type
_entity_poly.pdbx_seq_one_letter_code
_entity_poly.pdbx_strand_id
1 'polypeptide(L)'
;MLIVLSPAKSLDLETPPTTQLQTTPDFLDHSAQLIDRLREFSPAEVGSLMDISDALSHLNVTRYASWSPDPAQGRQAVMAFNGDVYAGLQARTLTAGQLDYAQSRIRILSGLYGVLRPLDMIHPHRLEMGTRLVNARGKDLYAFWGDTITQALNRTAEEKGAQTLVNLASEEYFKSVKPRQLAMPVVTPQFEDWKNGKYKIISFYAKRARGLMARYAAVNGITDPERLKDFTADGYAFNAEDSNAKTWIFRRRVAA
;
A
#
# COMPACT_ATOMS: atom_id res chain seq x y z
N MET A 1 -9.76 -11.94 7.61
CA MET A 1 -9.00 -11.48 6.43
C MET A 1 -8.05 -10.35 6.81
N LEU A 2 -6.92 -10.21 6.11
CA LEU A 2 -6.10 -8.98 6.04
C LEU A 2 -5.99 -8.52 4.58
N ILE A 3 -5.84 -7.22 4.37
CA ILE A 3 -5.67 -6.61 3.05
C ILE A 3 -4.31 -5.91 2.99
N VAL A 4 -3.58 -6.04 1.89
CA VAL A 4 -2.39 -5.23 1.60
C VAL A 4 -2.62 -4.30 0.42
N LEU A 5 -2.18 -3.05 0.56
CA LEU A 5 -2.20 -2.02 -0.48
C LEU A 5 -0.79 -1.53 -0.80
N SER A 6 -0.62 -0.98 -2.00
CA SER A 6 0.55 -0.17 -2.34
C SER A 6 0.45 1.23 -1.71
N PRO A 7 1.59 1.90 -1.47
CA PRO A 7 1.61 3.31 -1.14
C PRO A 7 1.35 4.15 -2.40
N ALA A 8 1.38 5.47 -2.28
CA ALA A 8 1.35 6.39 -3.41
C ALA A 8 2.65 7.22 -3.47
N LYS A 9 3.00 7.65 -4.68
CA LYS A 9 4.18 8.52 -4.90
C LYS A 9 3.93 9.96 -4.46
N SER A 10 2.71 10.44 -4.65
CA SER A 10 2.28 11.77 -4.22
C SER A 10 1.72 11.71 -2.80
N LEU A 11 1.90 12.80 -2.06
CA LEU A 11 1.41 12.95 -0.71
C LEU A 11 0.54 14.20 -0.61
N ASP A 12 -0.56 14.11 0.13
CA ASP A 12 -1.37 15.24 0.56
C ASP A 12 -0.90 15.69 1.95
N LEU A 13 -0.26 16.86 1.96
CA LEU A 13 0.32 17.47 3.16
C LEU A 13 -0.48 18.69 3.63
N GLU A 14 -1.64 18.96 3.04
CA GLU A 14 -2.41 20.17 3.33
C GLU A 14 -3.73 19.82 4.00
N THR A 15 -4.42 18.78 3.52
CA THR A 15 -5.75 18.44 4.05
C THR A 15 -5.65 17.91 5.49
N PRO A 16 -6.41 18.50 6.45
CA PRO A 16 -6.42 18.04 7.84
C PRO A 16 -6.92 16.59 7.99
N PRO A 17 -6.44 15.84 8.98
CA PRO A 17 -6.99 14.52 9.31
C PRO A 17 -8.42 14.63 9.83
N THR A 18 -9.23 13.60 9.60
CA THR A 18 -10.61 13.52 10.10
C THR A 18 -10.72 12.81 11.45
N THR A 19 -9.59 12.48 12.06
CA THR A 19 -9.47 11.84 13.38
C THR A 19 -8.21 12.32 14.10
N GLN A 20 -8.25 12.30 15.43
CA GLN A 20 -7.08 12.51 16.29
C GLN A 20 -6.35 11.19 16.60
N LEU A 21 -6.91 10.05 16.22
CA LEU A 21 -6.27 8.75 16.41
C LEU A 21 -5.04 8.63 15.50
N GLN A 22 -3.97 8.15 16.10
CA GLN A 22 -2.68 7.97 15.46
C GLN A 22 -1.93 6.80 16.11
N THR A 23 -1.07 6.17 15.33
CA THR A 23 -0.14 5.13 15.78
C THR A 23 1.27 5.40 15.25
N THR A 24 2.25 4.69 15.78
CA THR A 24 3.65 4.83 15.36
C THR A 24 4.04 3.66 14.46
N PRO A 25 4.75 3.87 13.34
CA PRO A 25 5.25 2.76 12.52
C PRO A 25 6.10 1.78 13.33
N ASP A 26 5.93 0.48 13.09
CA ASP A 26 6.60 -0.57 13.88
C ASP A 26 8.11 -0.72 13.57
N PHE A 27 8.57 -0.19 12.42
CA PHE A 27 9.94 -0.43 11.89
C PHE A 27 10.77 0.84 11.73
N LEU A 28 10.61 1.83 12.63
CA LEU A 28 11.32 3.11 12.53
C LEU A 28 12.85 2.98 12.56
N ASP A 29 13.42 2.03 13.32
CA ASP A 29 14.87 1.79 13.33
C ASP A 29 15.40 1.31 11.98
N HIS A 30 14.58 0.58 11.23
CA HIS A 30 14.91 0.16 9.86
C HIS A 30 14.75 1.34 8.89
N SER A 31 13.69 2.14 9.05
CA SER A 31 13.51 3.37 8.29
C SER A 31 14.68 4.35 8.47
N ALA A 32 15.18 4.50 9.69
CA ALA A 32 16.33 5.34 10.00
C ALA A 32 17.59 4.89 9.24
N GLN A 33 17.88 3.58 9.19
CA GLN A 33 19.01 3.04 8.40
C GLN A 33 18.90 3.38 6.91
N LEU A 34 17.69 3.32 6.34
CA LEU A 34 17.48 3.70 4.94
C LEU A 34 17.63 5.21 4.73
N ILE A 35 17.13 6.02 5.66
CA ILE A 35 17.25 7.49 5.62
C ILE A 35 18.69 7.92 5.72
N ASP A 36 19.46 7.35 6.63
CA ASP A 36 20.88 7.67 6.80
C ASP A 36 21.65 7.37 5.52
N ARG A 37 21.37 6.23 4.88
CA ARG A 37 21.94 5.93 3.57
C ARG A 37 21.50 6.93 2.49
N LEU A 38 20.23 7.34 2.46
CA LEU A 38 19.71 8.28 1.46
C LEU A 38 20.26 9.71 1.64
N ARG A 39 20.62 10.10 2.86
CA ARG A 39 21.24 11.40 3.17
C ARG A 39 22.63 11.57 2.57
N GLU A 40 23.30 10.48 2.22
CA GLU A 40 24.61 10.50 1.57
C GLU A 40 24.53 10.87 0.07
N PHE A 41 23.34 10.83 -0.53
CA PHE A 41 23.16 11.09 -1.96
C PHE A 41 22.92 12.58 -2.23
N SER A 42 23.59 13.09 -3.26
CA SER A 42 23.26 14.38 -3.86
C SER A 42 21.90 14.34 -4.60
N PRO A 43 21.26 15.50 -4.87
CA PRO A 43 20.05 15.56 -5.69
C PRO A 43 20.20 14.86 -7.05
N ALA A 44 21.33 15.03 -7.75
CA ALA A 44 21.56 14.38 -9.04
C ALA A 44 21.59 12.84 -8.93
N GLU A 45 22.20 12.30 -7.88
CA GLU A 45 22.25 10.86 -7.64
C GLU A 45 20.88 10.31 -7.23
N VAL A 46 20.10 11.03 -6.40
CA VAL A 46 18.70 10.66 -6.09
C VAL A 46 17.84 10.66 -7.35
N GLY A 47 18.01 11.65 -8.23
CA GLY A 47 17.31 11.74 -9.51
C GLY A 47 17.56 10.52 -10.39
N SER A 48 18.83 10.12 -10.49
CA SER A 48 19.25 8.94 -11.24
C SER A 48 18.79 7.64 -10.58
N LEU A 49 18.85 7.54 -9.26
CA LEU A 49 18.46 6.36 -8.48
C LEU A 49 16.95 6.06 -8.58
N MET A 50 16.11 7.10 -8.60
CA MET A 50 14.65 6.98 -8.52
C MET A 50 13.94 7.30 -9.85
N ASP A 51 14.69 7.66 -10.89
CA ASP A 51 14.16 8.10 -12.19
C ASP A 51 13.13 9.23 -12.03
N ILE A 52 13.58 10.35 -11.45
CA ILE A 52 12.74 11.52 -11.15
C ILE A 52 13.37 12.82 -11.64
N SER A 53 12.54 13.83 -11.85
CA SER A 53 12.98 15.17 -12.25
C SER A 53 13.86 15.82 -11.18
N ASP A 54 14.71 16.74 -11.62
CA ASP A 54 15.60 17.52 -10.75
C ASP A 54 14.86 18.19 -9.57
N ALA A 55 13.72 18.83 -9.85
CA ALA A 55 12.87 19.44 -8.83
C ALA A 55 12.39 18.42 -7.78
N LEU A 56 12.01 17.21 -8.20
CA LEU A 56 11.60 16.14 -7.27
C LEU A 56 12.80 15.56 -6.52
N SER A 57 13.99 15.53 -7.12
CA SER A 57 15.21 15.11 -6.44
C SER A 57 15.57 16.04 -5.29
N HIS A 58 15.62 17.36 -5.55
CA HIS A 58 15.87 18.37 -4.53
C HIS A 58 14.85 18.33 -3.39
N LEU A 59 13.57 18.16 -3.74
CA LEU A 59 12.50 17.99 -2.77
C LEU A 59 12.75 16.78 -1.86
N ASN A 60 13.11 15.62 -2.43
CA ASN A 60 13.27 14.41 -1.64
C ASN A 60 14.57 14.39 -0.83
N VAL A 61 15.68 14.95 -1.32
CA VAL A 61 16.88 15.16 -0.49
C VAL A 61 16.57 16.02 0.73
N THR A 62 15.83 17.12 0.55
CA THR A 62 15.37 17.97 1.67
C THR A 62 14.53 17.16 2.66
N ARG A 63 13.60 16.33 2.16
CA ARG A 63 12.78 15.45 3.00
C ARG A 63 13.61 14.44 3.79
N TYR A 64 14.63 13.83 3.19
CA TYR A 64 15.52 12.89 3.90
C TYR A 64 16.35 13.61 4.96
N ALA A 65 16.84 14.81 4.68
CA ALA A 65 17.55 15.62 5.66
C ALA A 65 16.65 15.95 6.86
N SER A 66 15.41 16.37 6.63
CA SER A 66 14.45 16.72 7.69
C SER A 66 13.79 15.54 8.39
N TRP A 67 13.94 14.31 7.90
CA TRP A 67 13.28 13.14 8.48
C TRP A 67 13.80 12.86 9.89
N SER A 68 12.91 12.47 10.79
CA SER A 68 13.27 11.98 12.12
C SER A 68 12.38 10.81 12.52
N PRO A 69 12.81 9.97 13.49
CA PRO A 69 11.96 8.89 13.99
C PRO A 69 10.78 9.40 14.83
N ASP A 70 10.74 10.68 15.21
CA ASP A 70 9.63 11.25 15.97
C ASP A 70 8.36 11.34 15.12
N PRO A 71 7.26 10.64 15.48
CA PRO A 71 6.01 10.68 14.73
C PRO A 71 5.23 11.99 14.88
N ALA A 72 5.61 12.90 15.79
CA ALA A 72 4.82 14.08 16.16
C ALA A 72 4.52 15.02 14.97
N GLN A 73 5.41 15.08 13.97
CA GLN A 73 5.22 15.89 12.76
C GLN A 73 4.75 15.08 11.55
N GLY A 74 4.46 13.79 11.74
CA GLY A 74 3.96 12.93 10.69
C GLY A 74 2.50 13.19 10.33
N ARG A 75 1.98 12.39 9.41
CA ARG A 75 0.56 12.33 9.04
C ARG A 75 0.12 10.88 8.93
N GLN A 76 -1.12 10.56 9.28
CA GLN A 76 -1.64 9.20 9.15
C GLN A 76 -1.48 8.70 7.71
N ALA A 77 -0.83 7.56 7.52
CA ALA A 77 -0.45 7.04 6.20
C ALA A 77 -1.63 6.98 5.21
N VAL A 78 -2.80 6.52 5.66
CA VAL A 78 -4.00 6.37 4.83
C VAL A 78 -4.59 7.70 4.35
N MET A 79 -4.25 8.79 5.02
CA MET A 79 -4.68 10.15 4.71
C MET A 79 -3.59 10.98 4.05
N ALA A 80 -2.32 10.61 4.22
CA ALA A 80 -1.18 11.25 3.60
C ALA A 80 -0.95 10.77 2.16
N PHE A 81 -1.08 9.47 1.89
CA PHE A 81 -0.89 8.96 0.53
C PHE A 81 -1.97 9.47 -0.42
N ASN A 82 -1.55 10.01 -1.56
CA ASN A 82 -2.43 10.61 -2.56
C ASN A 82 -2.17 10.00 -3.95
N GLY A 83 -3.18 9.35 -4.51
CA GLY A 83 -3.14 8.69 -5.81
C GLY A 83 -4.34 7.77 -6.00
N ASP A 84 -4.44 7.10 -7.16
CA ASP A 84 -5.66 6.39 -7.58
C ASP A 84 -6.21 5.40 -6.54
N VAL A 85 -5.34 4.62 -5.88
CA VAL A 85 -5.73 3.70 -4.80
C VAL A 85 -6.41 4.47 -3.66
N TYR A 86 -5.85 5.61 -3.25
CA TYR A 86 -6.34 6.41 -2.14
C TYR A 86 -7.56 7.26 -2.53
N ALA A 87 -7.67 7.65 -3.81
CA ALA A 87 -8.87 8.24 -4.39
C ALA A 87 -10.05 7.25 -4.46
N GLY A 88 -9.77 5.94 -4.57
CA GLY A 88 -10.78 4.88 -4.41
C GLY A 88 -11.11 4.59 -2.95
N LEU A 89 -10.10 4.58 -2.07
CA LEU A 89 -10.29 4.28 -0.64
C LEU A 89 -11.07 5.39 0.08
N GLN A 90 -10.76 6.65 -0.23
CA GLN A 90 -11.38 7.86 0.34
C GLN A 90 -11.42 7.81 1.88
N ALA A 91 -10.27 7.59 2.51
CA ALA A 91 -10.21 7.33 3.96
C ALA A 91 -10.78 8.46 4.82
N ARG A 92 -10.73 9.72 4.34
CA ARG A 92 -11.30 10.88 5.03
C ARG A 92 -12.81 10.82 5.18
N THR A 93 -13.52 10.06 4.35
CA THR A 93 -14.98 9.91 4.41
C THR A 93 -15.43 8.68 5.21
N LEU A 94 -14.49 7.92 5.77
CA LEU A 94 -14.80 6.77 6.62
C LEU A 94 -15.23 7.25 8.02
N THR A 95 -16.22 6.57 8.59
CA THR A 95 -16.63 6.78 9.99
C THR A 95 -15.55 6.24 10.94
N ALA A 96 -15.63 6.59 12.23
CA ALA A 96 -14.69 6.10 13.25
C ALA A 96 -14.59 4.57 13.27
N GLY A 97 -15.73 3.85 13.22
CA GLY A 97 -15.72 2.37 13.19
C GLY A 97 -15.14 1.78 11.91
N GLN A 98 -15.30 2.47 10.77
CA GLN A 98 -14.70 2.05 9.50
C GLN A 98 -13.19 2.32 9.46
N LEU A 99 -12.73 3.41 10.10
CA LEU A 99 -11.31 3.68 10.31
C LEU A 99 -10.67 2.66 11.26
N ASP A 100 -11.37 2.26 12.33
CA ASP A 100 -10.90 1.20 13.23
C ASP A 100 -10.79 -0.15 12.50
N TYR A 101 -11.79 -0.49 11.69
CA TYR A 101 -11.70 -1.65 10.80
C TYR A 101 -10.46 -1.53 9.89
N ALA A 102 -10.27 -0.39 9.24
CA ALA A 102 -9.14 -0.19 8.33
C ALA A 102 -7.82 -0.39 9.09
N GLN A 103 -7.68 0.25 10.26
CA GLN A 103 -6.51 0.13 11.13
C GLN A 103 -6.20 -1.33 11.51
N SER A 104 -7.25 -2.10 11.78
CA SER A 104 -7.16 -3.51 12.18
C SER A 104 -6.86 -4.45 11.00
N ARG A 105 -7.43 -4.18 9.81
CA ARG A 105 -7.49 -5.15 8.71
C ARG A 105 -6.68 -4.79 7.47
N ILE A 106 -6.25 -3.54 7.32
CA ILE A 106 -5.50 -3.05 6.16
C ILE A 106 -4.05 -2.82 6.57
N ARG A 107 -3.12 -3.16 5.66
CA ARG A 107 -1.71 -2.83 5.73
C ARG A 107 -1.28 -2.16 4.43
N ILE A 108 -0.41 -1.17 4.52
CA ILE A 108 0.17 -0.47 3.37
C ILE A 108 1.64 -0.88 3.30
N LEU A 109 2.04 -1.54 2.23
CA LEU A 109 3.44 -1.88 1.99
C LEU A 109 4.21 -0.58 1.68
N SER A 110 5.46 -0.47 2.13
CA SER A 110 6.26 0.75 1.97
C SER A 110 7.73 0.41 1.77
N GLY A 111 8.39 1.10 0.84
CA GLY A 111 9.84 0.96 0.66
C GLY A 111 10.62 1.47 1.88
N LEU A 112 10.15 2.56 2.51
CA LEU A 112 10.80 3.19 3.66
C LEU A 112 10.37 2.59 5.01
N TYR A 113 9.09 2.28 5.18
CA TYR A 113 8.54 1.85 6.47
C TYR A 113 8.26 0.34 6.53
N GLY A 114 8.48 -0.39 5.44
CA GLY A 114 8.21 -1.83 5.34
C GLY A 114 6.71 -2.12 5.27
N VAL A 115 6.05 -2.08 6.43
CA VAL A 115 4.59 -2.25 6.56
C VAL A 115 4.03 -1.16 7.46
N LEU A 116 3.01 -0.47 6.99
CA LEU A 116 2.28 0.56 7.74
C LEU A 116 0.85 0.10 8.04
N ARG A 117 0.36 0.49 9.21
CA ARG A 117 -1.07 0.57 9.50
C ARG A 117 -1.64 1.89 8.96
N PRO A 118 -2.94 1.94 8.63
CA PRO A 118 -3.59 3.16 8.15
C PRO A 118 -3.34 4.44 8.96
N LEU A 119 -3.31 4.35 10.29
CA LEU A 119 -3.13 5.48 11.20
C LEU A 119 -1.69 5.68 11.65
N ASP A 120 -0.73 4.92 11.10
CA ASP A 120 0.68 5.15 11.39
C ASP A 120 1.12 6.51 10.85
N MET A 121 1.81 7.28 11.69
CA MET A 121 2.32 8.61 11.36
C MET A 121 3.56 8.49 10.48
N ILE A 122 3.47 9.00 9.25
CA ILE A 122 4.57 9.01 8.28
C ILE A 122 5.04 10.43 7.98
N HIS A 123 6.35 10.56 7.81
CA HIS A 123 6.96 11.76 7.25
C HIS A 123 6.88 11.77 5.72
N PRO A 124 6.85 12.96 5.09
CA PRO A 124 6.94 13.07 3.64
C PRO A 124 8.21 12.41 3.11
N HIS A 125 8.08 11.54 2.12
CA HIS A 125 9.20 10.82 1.53
C HIS A 125 8.84 10.33 0.13
N ARG A 126 9.84 9.82 -0.60
CA ARG A 126 9.64 8.97 -1.77
C ARG A 126 10.67 7.85 -1.73
N LEU A 127 10.25 6.62 -1.56
CA LEU A 127 11.13 5.47 -1.69
C LEU A 127 10.30 4.29 -2.15
N GLU A 128 10.39 4.01 -3.44
CA GLU A 128 9.62 2.96 -4.10
C GLU A 128 10.27 1.61 -3.82
N MET A 129 9.48 0.55 -3.61
CA MET A 129 10.02 -0.76 -3.23
C MET A 129 10.97 -1.33 -4.30
N GLY A 130 10.75 -0.96 -5.57
CA GLY A 130 11.63 -1.33 -6.68
C GLY A 130 12.99 -0.60 -6.73
N THR A 131 13.24 0.41 -5.89
CA THR A 131 14.49 1.18 -5.93
C THR A 131 15.70 0.30 -5.58
N ARG A 132 16.74 0.34 -6.44
CA ARG A 132 18.00 -0.39 -6.25
C ARG A 132 18.95 0.36 -5.32
N LEU A 133 18.48 0.67 -4.11
CA LEU A 133 19.29 1.31 -3.08
C LEU A 133 20.23 0.29 -2.45
N VAL A 134 21.52 0.37 -2.78
CA VAL A 134 22.55 -0.45 -2.12
C VAL A 134 22.66 -0.01 -0.66
N ASN A 135 22.59 -0.99 0.23
CA ASN A 135 22.55 -0.82 1.68
C ASN A 135 23.33 -1.95 2.38
N ALA A 136 23.51 -1.86 3.70
CA ALA A 136 24.29 -2.82 4.48
C ALA A 136 23.81 -4.28 4.37
N ARG A 137 22.56 -4.51 3.96
CA ARG A 137 21.93 -5.85 3.88
C ARG A 137 21.79 -6.36 2.45
N GLY A 138 22.19 -5.57 1.44
CA GLY A 138 22.20 -6.02 0.05
C GLY A 138 22.06 -4.91 -0.99
N LYS A 139 21.75 -5.33 -2.21
CA LYS A 139 21.76 -4.49 -3.41
C LYS A 139 20.48 -3.68 -3.66
N ASP A 140 19.40 -3.96 -2.93
CA ASP A 140 18.09 -3.34 -3.11
C ASP A 140 17.24 -3.43 -1.82
N LEU A 141 16.02 -2.87 -1.87
CA LEU A 141 15.10 -2.88 -0.73
C LEU A 141 14.47 -4.25 -0.47
N TYR A 142 14.39 -5.13 -1.46
CA TYR A 142 13.92 -6.50 -1.25
C TYR A 142 14.89 -7.29 -0.38
N ALA A 143 16.19 -7.10 -0.60
CA ALA A 143 17.24 -7.66 0.25
C ALA A 143 17.23 -7.02 1.65
N PHE A 144 17.07 -5.70 1.73
CA PHE A 144 17.02 -4.98 3.01
C PHE A 144 15.91 -5.47 3.94
N TRP A 145 14.69 -5.59 3.40
CA TRP A 145 13.53 -6.02 4.16
C TRP A 145 13.52 -7.52 4.43
N GLY A 146 14.13 -8.33 3.55
CA GLY A 146 14.25 -9.78 3.74
C GLY A 146 12.90 -10.41 4.05
N ASP A 147 12.79 -11.04 5.22
CA ASP A 147 11.57 -11.70 5.70
C ASP A 147 10.74 -10.83 6.66
N THR A 148 11.25 -9.64 7.04
CA THR A 148 10.66 -8.75 8.06
C THR A 148 9.19 -8.42 7.76
N ILE A 149 8.90 -8.01 6.53
CA ILE A 149 7.54 -7.66 6.08
C ILE A 149 6.60 -8.86 6.20
N THR A 150 7.06 -10.06 5.81
CA THR A 150 6.25 -11.27 5.84
C THR A 150 5.94 -11.69 7.28
N GLN A 151 6.95 -11.63 8.17
CA GLN A 151 6.77 -11.92 9.59
C GLN A 151 5.81 -10.93 10.27
N ALA A 152 5.86 -9.64 9.89
CA ALA A 152 4.93 -8.63 10.38
C ALA A 152 3.48 -8.93 9.99
N LEU A 153 3.26 -9.36 8.74
CA LEU A 153 1.94 -9.76 8.24
C LEU A 153 1.42 -11.02 8.95
N ASN A 154 2.28 -12.03 9.17
CA ASN A 154 1.90 -13.23 9.92
C ASN A 154 1.49 -12.90 11.36
N ARG A 155 2.27 -12.07 12.06
CA ARG A 155 1.96 -11.63 13.41
C ARG A 155 0.61 -10.89 13.47
N THR A 156 0.40 -9.95 12.55
CA THR A 156 -0.90 -9.26 12.45
C THR A 156 -2.03 -10.26 12.19
N ALA A 157 -1.80 -11.25 11.33
CA ALA A 157 -2.82 -12.22 10.98
C ALA A 157 -3.23 -13.06 12.18
N GLU A 158 -2.27 -13.51 12.99
CA GLU A 158 -2.50 -14.19 14.25
C GLU A 158 -3.28 -13.29 15.24
N GLU A 159 -2.78 -12.08 15.52
CA GLU A 159 -3.41 -11.12 16.44
C GLU A 159 -4.86 -10.78 16.08
N LYS A 160 -5.18 -10.78 14.78
CA LYS A 160 -6.51 -10.40 14.27
C LYS A 160 -7.36 -11.60 13.83
N GLY A 161 -6.88 -12.83 14.02
CA GLY A 161 -7.56 -14.06 13.58
C GLY A 161 -7.84 -14.07 12.07
N ALA A 162 -6.94 -13.51 11.26
CA ALA A 162 -7.10 -13.46 9.82
C ALA A 162 -6.57 -14.71 9.14
N GLN A 163 -7.45 -15.42 8.43
CA GLN A 163 -7.12 -16.68 7.76
C GLN A 163 -6.72 -16.53 6.29
N THR A 164 -6.78 -15.32 5.72
CA THR A 164 -6.48 -15.05 4.30
C THR A 164 -5.88 -13.66 4.15
N LEU A 165 -4.85 -13.55 3.32
CA LEU A 165 -4.30 -12.28 2.85
C LEU A 165 -4.87 -11.93 1.48
N VAL A 166 -5.56 -10.81 1.38
CA VAL A 166 -6.07 -10.25 0.13
C VAL A 166 -5.05 -9.23 -0.40
N ASN A 167 -4.40 -9.60 -1.49
CA ASN A 167 -3.40 -8.79 -2.16
C ASN A 167 -4.05 -7.80 -3.13
N LEU A 168 -4.15 -6.54 -2.72
CA LEU A 168 -4.55 -5.40 -3.54
C LEU A 168 -3.36 -4.46 -3.83
N ALA A 169 -2.13 -4.90 -3.56
CA ALA A 169 -0.91 -4.18 -3.90
C ALA A 169 -0.47 -4.50 -5.34
N SER A 170 0.38 -3.65 -5.92
CA SER A 170 1.09 -4.00 -7.15
C SER A 170 2.13 -5.10 -6.89
N GLU A 171 2.53 -5.80 -7.95
CA GLU A 171 3.58 -6.82 -7.89
C GLU A 171 4.90 -6.28 -7.35
N GLU A 172 5.26 -5.03 -7.70
CA GLU A 172 6.44 -4.35 -7.18
C GLU A 172 6.47 -4.37 -5.64
N TYR A 173 5.38 -3.97 -4.99
CA TYR A 173 5.33 -3.97 -3.53
C TYR A 173 5.15 -5.38 -2.98
N PHE A 174 4.30 -6.21 -3.59
CA PHE A 174 4.03 -7.55 -3.09
C PHE A 174 5.24 -8.50 -3.18
N LYS A 175 6.21 -8.23 -4.06
CA LYS A 175 7.49 -8.96 -4.13
C LYS A 175 8.34 -8.86 -2.85
N SER A 176 8.08 -7.86 -2.00
CA SER A 176 8.67 -7.76 -0.66
C SER A 176 8.09 -8.77 0.34
N VAL A 177 6.91 -9.32 0.06
CA VAL A 177 6.28 -10.41 0.81
C VAL A 177 6.77 -11.75 0.25
N LYS A 178 6.96 -12.76 1.12
CA LYS A 178 7.36 -14.12 0.74
C LYS A 178 6.18 -15.07 0.88
N PRO A 179 5.39 -15.35 -0.19
CA PRO A 179 4.15 -16.12 -0.06
C PRO A 179 4.33 -17.52 0.52
N ARG A 180 5.49 -18.14 0.33
CA ARG A 180 5.81 -19.47 0.88
C ARG A 180 6.02 -19.47 2.40
N GLN A 181 6.26 -18.31 3.00
CA GLN A 181 6.45 -18.15 4.45
C GLN A 181 5.21 -17.53 5.11
N LEU A 182 4.15 -17.18 4.36
CA LEU A 182 2.91 -16.70 4.95
C LEU A 182 2.17 -17.84 5.65
N ALA A 183 1.64 -17.56 6.83
CA ALA A 183 0.81 -18.48 7.61
C ALA A 183 -0.64 -18.58 7.09
N MET A 184 -0.96 -17.83 6.03
CA MET A 184 -2.28 -17.80 5.40
C MET A 184 -2.18 -17.83 3.88
N PRO A 185 -3.18 -18.42 3.18
CA PRO A 185 -3.31 -18.30 1.73
C PRO A 185 -3.42 -16.84 1.28
N VAL A 186 -2.99 -16.62 0.04
CA VAL A 186 -3.09 -15.33 -0.65
C VAL A 186 -4.14 -15.42 -1.75
N VAL A 187 -5.02 -14.43 -1.78
CA VAL A 187 -5.96 -14.19 -2.87
C VAL A 187 -5.64 -12.83 -3.49
N THR A 188 -5.63 -12.74 -4.83
CA THR A 188 -5.31 -11.53 -5.58
C THR A 188 -6.48 -11.15 -6.49
N PRO A 189 -7.32 -10.19 -6.08
CA PRO A 189 -8.29 -9.58 -6.98
C PRO A 189 -7.59 -8.82 -8.13
N GLN A 190 -8.00 -9.09 -9.35
CA GLN A 190 -7.58 -8.39 -10.56
C GLN A 190 -8.78 -7.70 -11.20
N PHE A 191 -8.56 -6.47 -11.65
CA PHE A 191 -9.61 -5.61 -12.19
C PHE A 191 -9.34 -5.36 -13.66
N GLU A 192 -10.25 -5.85 -14.51
CA GLU A 192 -10.16 -5.76 -15.96
C GLU A 192 -11.27 -4.88 -16.52
N ASP A 193 -10.90 -4.07 -17.50
CA ASP A 193 -11.80 -3.16 -18.21
C ASP A 193 -11.92 -3.58 -19.67
N TRP A 194 -13.15 -3.54 -20.19
CA TRP A 194 -13.40 -3.76 -21.60
C TRP A 194 -12.84 -2.61 -22.44
N LYS A 195 -11.89 -2.90 -23.34
CA LYS A 195 -11.35 -1.92 -24.29
C LYS A 195 -10.84 -2.60 -25.55
N ASN A 196 -11.34 -2.15 -26.71
CA ASN A 196 -10.99 -2.66 -28.03
C ASN A 196 -11.31 -4.17 -28.19
N GLY A 197 -12.52 -4.59 -27.81
CA GLY A 197 -13.02 -5.95 -28.04
C GLY A 197 -12.50 -7.01 -27.06
N LYS A 198 -11.74 -6.64 -26.04
CA LYS A 198 -11.25 -7.56 -25.00
C LYS A 198 -11.15 -6.90 -23.63
N TYR A 199 -11.16 -7.72 -22.59
CA TYR A 199 -10.84 -7.31 -21.22
C TYR A 199 -9.33 -7.20 -21.06
N LYS A 200 -8.88 -6.15 -20.36
CA LYS A 200 -7.48 -5.97 -19.96
C LYS A 200 -7.37 -5.10 -18.71
N ILE A 201 -6.28 -5.25 -17.98
CA ILE A 201 -5.94 -4.37 -16.87
C ILE A 201 -5.57 -2.99 -17.43
N ILE A 202 -6.34 -1.96 -17.06
CA ILE A 202 -6.00 -0.56 -17.33
C ILE A 202 -5.50 0.05 -16.02
N SER A 203 -4.20 0.36 -15.95
CA SER A 203 -3.48 0.62 -14.70
C SER A 203 -4.15 1.65 -13.77
N PHE A 204 -4.63 2.77 -14.30
CA PHE A 204 -5.31 3.80 -13.50
C PHE A 204 -6.62 3.27 -12.87
N TYR A 205 -7.47 2.61 -13.68
CA TYR A 205 -8.72 2.03 -13.19
C TYR A 205 -8.48 0.89 -12.21
N ALA A 206 -7.53 0.00 -12.49
CA ALA A 206 -7.20 -1.09 -11.60
C ALA A 206 -6.67 -0.61 -10.23
N LYS A 207 -5.86 0.45 -10.21
CA LYS A 207 -5.41 1.08 -8.95
C LYS A 207 -6.59 1.66 -8.17
N ARG A 208 -7.48 2.40 -8.82
CA ARG A 208 -8.70 2.92 -8.18
C ARG A 208 -9.59 1.79 -7.64
N ALA A 209 -9.79 0.73 -8.42
CA ALA A 209 -10.61 -0.42 -8.04
C ALA A 209 -10.05 -1.16 -6.81
N ARG A 210 -8.74 -1.28 -6.67
CA ARG A 210 -8.08 -1.79 -5.44
C ARG A 210 -8.45 -0.94 -4.22
N GLY A 211 -8.42 0.38 -4.36
CA GLY A 211 -8.89 1.30 -3.32
C GLY A 211 -10.35 1.12 -2.96
N LEU A 212 -11.22 1.03 -3.98
CA LEU A 212 -12.65 0.82 -3.82
C LEU A 212 -12.97 -0.52 -3.14
N MET A 213 -12.26 -1.59 -3.48
CA MET A 213 -12.42 -2.90 -2.83
C MET A 213 -12.03 -2.85 -1.35
N ALA A 214 -10.92 -2.19 -1.02
CA ALA A 214 -10.51 -1.99 0.37
C ALA A 214 -11.53 -1.14 1.15
N ARG A 215 -12.07 -0.09 0.52
CA ARG A 215 -13.18 0.70 1.07
C ARG A 215 -14.43 -0.15 1.28
N TYR A 216 -14.82 -0.93 0.30
CA TYR A 216 -15.99 -1.82 0.37
C TYR A 216 -15.88 -2.78 1.55
N ALA A 217 -14.69 -3.37 1.76
CA ALA A 217 -14.43 -4.21 2.92
C ALA A 217 -14.60 -3.44 4.24
N ALA A 218 -14.07 -2.21 4.32
CA ALA A 218 -14.15 -1.40 5.53
C ALA A 218 -15.57 -0.90 5.85
N VAL A 219 -16.29 -0.43 4.84
CA VAL A 219 -17.66 0.08 4.99
C VAL A 219 -18.61 -1.03 5.44
N ASN A 220 -18.41 -2.26 4.97
CA ASN A 220 -19.28 -3.39 5.26
C ASN A 220 -18.74 -4.33 6.36
N GLY A 221 -17.61 -4.00 7.00
CA GLY A 221 -17.01 -4.82 8.06
C GLY A 221 -16.65 -6.24 7.64
N ILE A 222 -16.17 -6.43 6.41
CA ILE A 222 -15.99 -7.77 5.81
C ILE A 222 -14.76 -8.48 6.38
N THR A 223 -14.95 -9.55 7.14
CA THR A 223 -13.83 -10.36 7.65
C THR A 223 -13.60 -11.66 6.88
N ASP A 224 -14.63 -12.16 6.21
CA ASP A 224 -14.59 -13.32 5.32
C ASP A 224 -14.25 -12.83 3.89
N PRO A 225 -13.11 -13.26 3.31
CA PRO A 225 -12.71 -12.80 1.97
C PRO A 225 -13.71 -13.19 0.87
N GLU A 226 -14.47 -14.29 1.02
CA GLU A 226 -15.42 -14.73 -0.01
C GLU A 226 -16.51 -13.69 -0.30
N ARG A 227 -16.91 -12.92 0.73
CA ARG A 227 -17.85 -11.81 0.61
C ARG A 227 -17.35 -10.65 -0.26
N LEU A 228 -16.06 -10.60 -0.60
CA LEU A 228 -15.55 -9.62 -1.56
C LEU A 228 -15.97 -9.92 -3.00
N LYS A 229 -16.43 -11.14 -3.32
CA LYS A 229 -16.95 -11.48 -4.64
C LYS A 229 -18.24 -10.72 -4.98
N ASP A 230 -18.94 -10.21 -3.96
CA ASP A 230 -20.13 -9.36 -4.11
C ASP A 230 -19.79 -7.89 -4.41
N PHE A 231 -18.51 -7.55 -4.57
CA PHE A 231 -18.08 -6.19 -4.91
C PHE A 231 -18.58 -5.77 -6.30
N THR A 232 -19.33 -4.66 -6.33
CA THR A 232 -19.93 -4.11 -7.56
C THR A 232 -19.64 -2.62 -7.82
N ALA A 233 -18.74 -2.01 -7.04
CA ALA A 233 -18.49 -0.58 -7.15
C ALA A 233 -17.92 -0.19 -8.52
N ASP A 234 -18.26 1.01 -8.99
CA ASP A 234 -17.89 1.55 -10.29
C ASP A 234 -18.24 0.64 -11.49
N GLY A 235 -19.18 -0.33 -11.33
CA GLY A 235 -19.64 -1.22 -12.40
C GLY A 235 -18.76 -2.45 -12.63
N TYR A 236 -17.83 -2.77 -11.72
CA TYR A 236 -17.15 -4.06 -11.71
C TYR A 236 -18.12 -5.18 -11.27
N ALA A 237 -17.85 -6.41 -11.68
CA ALA A 237 -18.53 -7.60 -11.18
C ALA A 237 -17.55 -8.78 -11.17
N PHE A 238 -17.69 -9.68 -10.19
CA PHE A 238 -16.91 -10.91 -10.13
C PHE A 238 -17.22 -11.82 -11.33
N ASN A 239 -16.17 -12.32 -11.98
CA ASN A 239 -16.27 -13.28 -13.07
C ASN A 239 -15.77 -14.64 -12.57
N ALA A 240 -16.71 -15.56 -12.31
CA ALA A 240 -16.37 -16.88 -11.76
C ALA A 240 -15.62 -17.76 -12.76
N GLU A 241 -15.93 -17.66 -14.05
CA GLU A 241 -15.36 -18.49 -15.12
C GLU A 241 -13.84 -18.34 -15.27
N ASP A 242 -13.33 -17.11 -15.18
CA ASP A 242 -11.89 -16.80 -15.30
C ASP A 242 -11.18 -16.69 -13.94
N SER A 243 -11.92 -16.91 -12.84
CA SER A 243 -11.36 -16.89 -11.49
C SER A 243 -10.88 -18.27 -11.05
N ASN A 244 -9.92 -18.30 -10.14
CA ASN A 244 -9.47 -19.50 -9.45
C ASN A 244 -9.23 -19.23 -7.96
N ALA A 245 -8.74 -20.23 -7.23
CA ALA A 245 -8.53 -20.14 -5.78
C ALA A 245 -7.58 -19.00 -5.35
N LYS A 246 -6.67 -18.55 -6.21
CA LYS A 246 -5.66 -17.52 -5.90
C LYS A 246 -5.90 -16.20 -6.61
N THR A 247 -6.56 -16.20 -7.76
CA THR A 247 -6.79 -15.02 -8.59
C THR A 247 -8.28 -14.84 -8.82
N TRP A 248 -8.81 -13.70 -8.40
CA TRP A 248 -10.23 -13.37 -8.59
C TRP A 248 -10.36 -12.27 -9.62
N ILE A 249 -11.07 -12.55 -10.71
CA ILE A 249 -11.24 -11.63 -11.82
C ILE A 249 -12.51 -10.82 -11.58
N PHE A 250 -12.38 -9.49 -11.60
CA PHE A 250 -13.48 -8.55 -11.60
C PHE A 250 -13.46 -7.77 -12.91
N ARG A 251 -14.59 -7.78 -13.63
CA ARG A 251 -14.71 -7.16 -14.95
C ARG A 251 -15.67 -6.01 -14.94
N ARG A 252 -15.32 -4.97 -15.66
CA ARG A 252 -16.18 -3.83 -15.93
C ARG A 252 -16.29 -3.59 -17.43
N ARG A 253 -17.51 -3.37 -17.89
CA ARG A 253 -17.81 -2.89 -19.23
C ARG A 253 -18.69 -1.65 -19.11
N VAL A 254 -18.05 -0.48 -19.17
CA VAL A 254 -18.79 0.78 -19.27
C VAL A 254 -19.36 0.85 -20.68
N ALA A 255 -20.67 1.05 -20.81
CA ALA A 255 -21.28 1.36 -22.10
C ALA A 255 -20.62 2.66 -22.63
N ALA A 256 -20.25 2.65 -23.91
CA ALA A 256 -19.68 3.84 -24.56
C ALA A 256 -20.71 4.97 -24.62
#